data_AF-A0A959Z2P7-F1
#
_entry.id   AF-A0A959Z2P7-F1
#
_cell.length_a   1.000
_cell.length_b   1.000
_cell.length_c   1.000
_cell.angle_alpha   90.00
_cell.angle_beta   90.00
_cell.angle_gamma   90.00
#
_symmetry.space_group_name_H-M   'P 1'
#
loop_
_entity.id
_entity.type
_entity.pdbx_description
1 polymer ?
#
loop_
_entity_poly.entity_id
_entity_poly.type
_entity_poly.pdbx_seq_one_letter_code
_entity_poly.pdbx_strand_id
1 'polypeptide(L)'
;MKKSLSLAVLLLIAISSQAHEGMWLLNKIKQVNEAEMRELGFKLTAEDIYSINQASMKDAVARLGGGFCTGEIVSSEGLMLTNHHCGYDAIQGFSSVEHDYLTDGF
;
A
#
# COMPACT_ATOMS: atom_id res chain seq x y z
N MET A 1 43.29 8.80 20.93
CA MET A 1 42.94 9.91 20.02
C MET A 1 42.27 9.43 18.74
N LYS A 2 42.95 8.66 17.85
CA LYS A 2 42.35 8.18 16.58
C LYS A 2 41.07 7.34 16.77
N LYS A 3 41.07 6.37 17.71
CA LYS A 3 39.90 5.53 18.02
C LYS A 3 38.71 6.33 18.59
N SER A 4 38.99 7.30 19.45
CA SER A 4 37.99 8.21 20.03
C SER A 4 37.35 9.10 18.97
N LEU A 5 38.15 9.57 18.00
CA LEU A 5 37.66 10.36 16.86
C LEU A 5 36.81 9.50 15.91
N SER A 6 37.25 8.27 15.61
CA SER A 6 36.45 7.34 14.78
C SER A 6 35.10 6.99 15.40
N LEU A 7 35.05 6.81 16.73
CA LEU A 7 33.80 6.55 17.45
C LEU A 7 32.87 7.76 17.44
N ALA A 8 33.41 8.97 17.60
CA ALA A 8 32.62 10.20 17.51
C ALA A 8 32.02 10.41 16.12
N VAL A 9 32.78 10.12 15.06
CA VAL A 9 32.29 10.18 13.67
C VAL A 9 31.19 9.15 13.41
N LEU A 10 31.34 7.91 13.89
CA LEU A 10 30.30 6.88 13.77
C LEU A 10 29.00 7.28 14.50
N LEU A 11 29.10 7.85 15.69
CA LEU A 11 27.93 8.37 16.39
C LEU A 11 27.25 9.50 15.61
N LEU A 12 28.00 10.43 15.05
CA LEU A 12 27.44 11.52 14.24
C LEU A 12 26.70 11.00 13.00
N ILE A 13 27.25 9.98 12.33
CA ILE A 13 26.62 9.36 11.16
C ILE A 13 25.31 8.65 11.57
N ALA A 14 25.31 7.92 12.69
CA ALA A 14 24.13 7.23 13.19
C ALA A 14 23.00 8.21 13.61
N ILE A 15 23.35 9.39 14.10
CA ILE A 15 22.38 10.44 14.44
C ILE A 15 21.83 11.13 13.18
N SER A 16 22.60 11.15 12.08
CA SER A 16 22.18 11.77 10.81
C SER A 16 21.36 10.86 9.89
N SER A 17 21.29 9.56 10.14
CA SER A 17 20.49 8.65 9.33
C SER A 17 19.01 8.75 9.71
N GLN A 18 18.16 9.19 8.78
CA GLN A 18 16.71 9.12 8.92
C GLN A 18 16.14 8.23 7.80
N ALA A 19 15.28 7.28 8.17
CA ALA A 19 14.54 6.48 7.19
C ALA A 19 13.29 7.25 6.76
N HIS A 20 13.12 7.44 5.45
CA HIS A 20 11.97 8.14 4.87
C HIS A 20 10.92 7.15 4.30
N GLU A 21 11.34 5.96 3.89
CA GLU A 21 10.44 4.90 3.41
C GLU A 21 9.77 4.15 4.59
N GLY A 22 8.55 3.66 4.38
CA GLY A 22 7.85 2.85 5.39
C GLY A 22 6.47 2.36 4.98
N MET A 23 6.03 1.27 5.60
CA MET A 23 4.64 0.80 5.61
C MET A 23 4.00 1.23 6.93
N TRP A 24 2.96 2.05 6.84
CA TRP A 24 2.40 2.75 8.01
C TRP A 24 1.12 2.10 8.50
N LEU A 25 0.97 2.02 9.83
CA LEU A 25 -0.29 1.60 10.43
C LEU A 25 -1.33 2.69 10.20
N LEU A 26 -2.49 2.32 9.63
CA LEU A 26 -3.54 3.27 9.25
C LEU A 26 -4.01 4.15 10.42
N ASN A 27 -4.14 3.57 11.62
CA ASN A 27 -4.53 4.29 12.83
C ASN A 27 -3.45 5.23 13.40
N LYS A 28 -2.27 5.32 12.76
CA LYS A 28 -1.15 6.19 13.13
C LYS A 28 -0.85 7.28 12.11
N ILE A 29 -1.51 7.29 10.94
CA ILE A 29 -1.25 8.26 9.87
C ILE A 29 -1.34 9.71 10.37
N LYS A 30 -2.37 10.05 11.15
CA LYS A 30 -2.56 11.38 11.74
C LYS A 30 -1.39 11.83 12.62
N GLN A 31 -0.76 10.89 13.32
CA GLN A 31 0.30 11.17 14.29
C GLN A 31 1.68 11.25 13.63
N VAL A 32 1.91 10.46 12.59
CA VAL A 32 3.26 10.21 12.07
C VAL A 32 3.47 10.75 10.65
N ASN A 33 2.44 10.78 9.81
CA ASN A 33 2.62 10.98 8.36
C ASN A 33 1.82 12.14 7.79
N GLU A 34 0.69 12.53 8.38
CA GLU A 34 -0.22 13.49 7.75
C GLU A 34 0.48 14.82 7.40
N ALA A 35 1.32 15.36 8.30
CA ALA A 35 2.05 16.60 8.05
C ALA A 35 2.95 16.52 6.80
N GLU A 36 3.74 15.44 6.69
CA GLU A 36 4.60 15.18 5.54
C GLU A 36 3.79 14.94 4.27
N MET A 37 2.71 14.15 4.34
CA MET A 37 1.80 13.94 3.21
C MET A 37 1.24 15.26 2.68
N ARG A 38 0.86 16.20 3.57
CA ARG A 38 0.41 17.54 3.18
C ARG A 38 1.50 18.35 2.50
N GLU A 39 2.73 18.30 3.03
CA GLU A 39 3.90 18.96 2.45
C GLU A 39 4.18 18.46 1.03
N LEU A 40 4.04 17.14 0.80
CA LEU A 40 4.14 16.50 -0.51
C LEU A 40 2.91 16.75 -1.42
N GLY A 41 1.92 17.50 -0.96
CA GLY A 41 0.78 17.95 -1.77
C GLY A 41 -0.50 17.14 -1.61
N PHE A 42 -0.54 16.16 -0.72
CA PHE A 42 -1.74 15.36 -0.47
C PHE A 42 -2.88 16.22 0.10
N LYS A 43 -4.08 16.09 -0.48
CA LYS A 43 -5.21 16.98 -0.20
C LYS A 43 -6.27 16.39 0.73
N LEU A 44 -6.24 15.09 1.00
CA LEU A 44 -7.15 14.44 1.95
C LEU A 44 -6.55 14.38 3.36
N THR A 45 -7.42 14.22 4.35
CA THR A 45 -7.05 14.08 5.77
C THR A 45 -6.72 12.63 6.12
N ALA A 46 -6.11 12.43 7.29
CA ALA A 46 -5.93 11.08 7.83
C ALA A 46 -7.26 10.33 8.04
N GLU A 47 -8.34 11.04 8.38
CA GLU A 47 -9.67 10.46 8.59
C GLU A 47 -10.35 10.05 7.27
N ASP A 48 -10.05 10.74 6.17
CA ASP A 48 -10.47 10.33 4.82
C ASP A 48 -9.80 9.02 4.39
N ILE A 49 -8.59 8.74 4.88
CA ILE A 49 -7.90 7.46 4.64
C ILE A 49 -8.47 6.37 5.55
N TYR A 50 -8.47 6.60 6.86
CA TYR A 50 -8.90 5.65 7.87
C TYR A 50 -9.75 6.30 8.95
N SER A 51 -11.01 5.86 9.03
CA SER A 51 -11.89 6.14 10.16
C SER A 51 -12.52 4.86 10.70
N ILE A 52 -12.78 4.85 12.00
CA ILE A 52 -13.56 3.79 12.66
C ILE A 52 -15.07 4.14 12.60
N ASN A 53 -15.40 5.43 12.53
CA ASN A 53 -16.76 5.92 12.80
C ASN A 53 -17.55 6.29 11.53
N GLN A 54 -16.86 6.47 10.41
CA GLN A 54 -17.47 6.87 9.14
C GLN A 54 -16.77 6.17 7.99
N ALA A 55 -17.41 6.20 6.81
CA ALA A 55 -16.81 5.68 5.59
C ALA A 55 -15.49 6.41 5.28
N SER A 56 -14.47 5.64 4.90
CA SER A 56 -13.16 6.16 4.49
C SER A 56 -12.56 5.32 3.37
N MET A 57 -11.40 5.73 2.84
CA MET A 57 -10.72 5.02 1.74
C MET A 57 -10.44 3.55 2.06
N LYS A 58 -10.23 3.20 3.33
CA LYS A 58 -10.05 1.81 3.79
C LYS A 58 -11.18 0.89 3.33
N ASP A 59 -12.41 1.40 3.22
CA ASP A 59 -13.60 0.60 2.93
C ASP A 59 -13.67 0.16 1.46
N ALA A 60 -12.92 0.85 0.59
CA ALA A 60 -12.79 0.51 -0.82
C ALA A 60 -11.59 -0.40 -1.11
N VAL A 61 -10.71 -0.69 -0.15
CA VAL A 61 -9.52 -1.52 -0.35
C VAL A 61 -9.73 -2.91 0.26
N ALA A 62 -9.58 -3.95 -0.55
CA ALA A 62 -9.87 -5.33 -0.17
C ALA A 62 -8.63 -6.23 -0.21
N ARG A 63 -8.58 -7.18 0.72
CA ARG A 63 -7.58 -8.25 0.74
C ARG A 63 -8.05 -9.41 -0.14
N LEU A 64 -7.26 -9.78 -1.14
CA LEU A 64 -7.60 -10.83 -2.11
C LEU A 64 -6.78 -12.10 -1.91
N GLY A 65 -7.37 -13.23 -2.30
CA GLY A 65 -6.68 -14.53 -2.33
C GLY A 65 -6.13 -14.99 -0.98
N GLY A 66 -6.82 -14.68 0.12
CA GLY A 66 -6.31 -15.00 1.46
C GLY A 66 -5.16 -14.11 1.95
N GLY A 67 -4.74 -13.10 1.17
CA GLY A 67 -3.73 -12.12 1.58
C GLY A 67 -2.54 -11.97 0.64
N PHE A 68 -2.49 -12.67 -0.48
CA PHE A 68 -1.37 -12.54 -1.42
C PHE A 68 -1.48 -11.28 -2.30
N CYS A 69 -2.69 -10.74 -2.50
CA CYS A 69 -2.94 -9.56 -3.33
C CYS A 69 -3.88 -8.55 -2.67
N THR A 70 -3.93 -7.36 -3.27
CA THR A 70 -4.84 -6.27 -2.93
C THR A 70 -5.72 -5.97 -4.15
N GLY A 71 -6.95 -5.53 -3.92
CA GLY A 71 -7.80 -4.93 -4.94
C GLY A 71 -8.60 -3.76 -4.39
N GLU A 72 -9.26 -3.05 -5.27
CA GLU A 72 -9.99 -1.83 -4.96
C GLU A 72 -11.37 -1.79 -5.61
N ILE A 73 -12.37 -1.33 -4.87
CA ILE A 73 -13.74 -1.14 -5.34
C ILE A 73 -13.83 0.19 -6.07
N VAL A 74 -14.33 0.16 -7.31
CA VAL A 74 -14.41 1.32 -8.21
C VAL A 74 -15.82 1.64 -8.71
N SER A 75 -16.84 0.88 -8.29
CA SER A 75 -18.25 1.21 -8.53
C SER A 75 -19.13 0.98 -7.31
N SER A 76 -20.29 1.63 -7.28
CA SER A 76 -21.32 1.44 -6.25
C SER A 76 -21.98 0.06 -6.29
N GLU A 77 -21.76 -0.69 -7.36
CA GLU A 77 -22.28 -2.06 -7.56
C GLU A 77 -21.23 -3.12 -7.19
N GLY A 78 -20.06 -2.71 -6.67
CA GLY A 78 -19.02 -3.61 -6.23
C GLY A 78 -18.05 -4.07 -7.34
N LEU A 79 -17.98 -3.34 -8.46
CA LEU A 79 -16.92 -3.56 -9.45
C LEU A 79 -15.57 -3.37 -8.77
N MET A 80 -14.68 -4.34 -8.92
CA MET A 80 -13.36 -4.37 -8.30
C MET A 80 -12.27 -4.46 -9.34
N LEU A 81 -11.18 -3.73 -9.12
CA LEU A 81 -9.94 -3.85 -9.88
C LEU A 81 -8.87 -4.57 -9.06
N THR A 82 -8.02 -5.33 -9.74
CA THR A 82 -6.78 -5.88 -9.22
C THR A 82 -5.83 -6.16 -10.39
N ASN A 83 -4.63 -6.66 -10.13
CA ASN A 83 -3.69 -6.97 -11.20
C ASN A 83 -4.06 -8.29 -11.91
N HIS A 84 -3.67 -8.39 -13.19
CA HIS A 84 -3.85 -9.61 -13.97
C HIS A 84 -3.23 -10.85 -13.29
N HIS A 85 -2.01 -10.72 -12.76
CA HIS A 85 -1.35 -11.82 -12.06
C HIS A 85 -2.06 -12.23 -10.76
N CYS A 86 -2.88 -11.34 -10.17
CA CYS A 86 -3.70 -11.67 -9.01
C CYS A 86 -4.96 -12.45 -9.40
N GLY A 87 -5.53 -12.18 -10.58
CA GLY A 87 -6.68 -12.90 -11.13
C GLY A 87 -6.31 -14.15 -11.94
N TYR A 88 -5.01 -14.42 -12.12
CA TYR A 88 -4.51 -15.42 -13.07
C TYR A 88 -5.08 -16.83 -12.84
N ASP A 89 -5.10 -17.29 -11.59
CA ASP A 89 -5.62 -18.62 -11.24
C ASP A 89 -7.12 -18.76 -11.58
N ALA A 90 -7.89 -17.67 -11.42
CA ALA A 90 -9.29 -17.66 -11.79
C ALA A 90 -9.45 -17.72 -13.32
N ILE A 91 -8.70 -16.91 -14.07
CA ILE A 91 -8.72 -16.90 -15.54
C ILE A 91 -8.32 -18.28 -16.08
N GLN A 92 -7.23 -18.85 -15.57
CA GLN A 92 -6.78 -20.20 -15.93
C GLN A 92 -7.86 -21.24 -15.63
N GLY A 93 -8.51 -21.16 -14.46
CA GLY A 93 -9.55 -22.11 -14.04
C GLY A 93 -10.78 -22.15 -14.96
N PHE A 94 -11.03 -21.09 -15.73
CA PHE A 94 -12.09 -21.04 -16.75
C PHE A 94 -11.59 -21.22 -18.19
N SER A 95 -10.27 -21.23 -18.41
CA SER A 95 -9.69 -21.37 -19.75
C SER A 95 -9.72 -22.84 -20.23
N SER A 96 -9.76 -23.02 -21.55
CA SER A 96 -9.72 -24.32 -22.23
C SER A 96 -9.00 -24.17 -23.58
N VAL A 97 -8.77 -25.27 -24.30
CA VAL A 97 -8.20 -25.19 -25.66
C VAL A 97 -9.18 -24.50 -26.62
N GLU A 98 -10.47 -24.69 -26.42
CA GLU A 98 -11.53 -24.07 -27.21
C GLU A 98 -11.75 -22.59 -26.85
N HIS A 99 -11.48 -22.20 -25.60
CA HIS A 99 -11.63 -20.83 -25.09
C HIS A 99 -10.40 -20.45 -24.27
N ASP A 100 -9.38 -19.91 -24.93
CA ASP A 100 -8.09 -19.57 -24.31
C ASP A 100 -8.09 -18.14 -23.74
N TYR A 101 -8.77 -17.97 -22.60
CA TYR A 101 -8.88 -16.65 -21.94
C TYR A 101 -7.54 -16.12 -21.41
N LEU A 102 -6.54 -16.98 -21.23
CA LEU A 102 -5.18 -16.56 -20.86
C LEU A 102 -4.49 -15.81 -22.02
N THR A 103 -4.72 -16.25 -23.25
CA THR A 103 -4.14 -15.62 -24.44
C THR A 103 -5.00 -14.47 -24.95
N ASP A 104 -6.31 -14.69 -25.05
CA ASP A 104 -7.21 -13.81 -25.80
C ASP A 104 -7.98 -12.79 -24.94
N GLY A 105 -7.90 -12.93 -23.60
CA GLY A 105 -8.81 -12.26 -22.67
C GLY A 105 -10.16 -12.98 -22.56
N PHE A 106 -11.03 -12.53 -21.65
CA PHE A 106 -12.31 -13.18 -21.34
C PHE A 106 -13.45 -12.77 -22.29
#